data_AF-A0A8T6D4Y3-F1
#
_entry.id   AF-A0A8T6D4Y3-F1
#
_cell.length_a   1.000
_cell.length_b   1.000
_cell.length_c   1.000
_cell.angle_alpha   90.00
_cell.angle_beta   90.00
_cell.angle_gamma   90.00
#
_symmetry.space_group_name_H-M   'P 1'
#
loop_
_entity.id
_entity.type
_entity.pdbx_description
1 polymer ?
#
loop_
_entity_poly.entity_id
_entity_poly.type
_entity_poly.pdbx_seq_one_letter_code
_entity_poly.pdbx_strand_id
1 'polypeptide(L)'
;MPIETVSVAGLRGFSAKQSLRLAAPDGEAGSGLTVLVGPNGGGKSTIIEAFRALASRRSVSFSDGKRNKLADDRVAIAVVVDSKAYELRTVDRGGSETVWVPERPSSLVWYILPSRRVFNPYFGEGENNREMYISNQQLPNTRGEHTNEFSQRLFHALRHREEFDSVMGRVVRPVPEWTIDRSDQGAFFIKVNADGQYHNSDGLGEGIVSLLFIIDAVYESRPNDLIVVDEPELSLHPALQGRLLQLLAEYARDAVSRRWSVAR
;
A
#
# COMPACT_ATOMS: atom_id res chain seq x y z
N MET A 1 8.91 11.94 8.12
CA MET A 1 8.74 12.14 9.58
C MET A 1 8.37 10.81 10.19
N PRO A 2 8.98 10.41 11.32
CA PRO A 2 8.69 9.12 11.92
C PRO A 2 7.25 9.09 12.44
N ILE A 3 6.52 8.05 12.05
CA ILE A 3 5.22 7.72 12.64
C ILE A 3 5.52 6.75 13.76
N GLU A 4 5.13 7.10 14.98
CA GLU A 4 5.55 6.37 16.16
C GLU A 4 4.50 5.34 16.58
N THR A 5 3.24 5.77 16.61
CA THR A 5 2.13 4.96 17.12
C THR A 5 0.85 5.26 16.37
N VAL A 6 0.05 4.23 16.11
CA VAL A 6 -1.34 4.34 15.66
C VAL A 6 -2.23 3.66 16.68
N SER A 7 -3.28 4.34 17.12
CA SER A 7 -4.31 3.79 18.01
C SER A 7 -5.66 3.73 17.33
N VAL A 8 -6.41 2.67 17.61
CA VAL A 8 -7.75 2.44 17.05
C VAL A 8 -8.72 2.13 18.18
N ALA A 9 -9.86 2.81 18.20
CA ALA A 9 -11.00 2.53 19.07
C ALA A 9 -12.30 2.65 18.27
N GLY A 10 -13.22 1.72 18.51
CA GLY A 10 -14.56 1.72 17.94
C GLY A 10 -14.68 1.36 16.46
N LEU A 11 -13.58 1.11 15.75
CA LEU A 11 -13.61 0.64 14.36
C LEU A 11 -13.80 -0.89 14.30
N ARG A 12 -14.91 -1.33 13.71
CA ARG A 12 -15.29 -2.75 13.54
C ARG A 12 -15.14 -3.57 14.83
N GLY A 13 -14.17 -4.48 14.90
CA GLY A 13 -13.97 -5.35 16.06
C GLY A 13 -13.29 -4.69 17.26
N PHE A 14 -12.76 -3.46 17.14
CA PHE A 14 -12.05 -2.78 18.21
C PHE A 14 -13.02 -2.11 19.21
N SER A 15 -13.63 -2.89 20.11
CA SER A 15 -14.52 -2.33 21.15
C SER A 15 -13.78 -1.49 22.20
N ALA A 16 -12.49 -1.75 22.40
CA ALA A 16 -11.61 -0.98 23.28
C ALA A 16 -10.43 -0.42 22.48
N LYS A 17 -9.84 0.67 22.99
CA LYS A 17 -8.65 1.28 22.39
C LYS A 17 -7.50 0.27 22.39
N GLN A 18 -6.91 0.07 21.21
CA GLN A 18 -5.67 -0.68 21.02
C GLN A 18 -4.65 0.22 20.34
N SER A 19 -3.36 -0.01 20.59
CA SER A 19 -2.29 0.79 20.02
C SER A 19 -1.22 -0.10 19.41
N LEU A 20 -0.76 0.29 18.23
CA LEU A 20 0.34 -0.31 17.50
C LEU A 20 1.49 0.68 17.47
N ARG A 21 2.62 0.31 18.08
CA ARG A 21 3.88 1.04 17.90
C ARG A 21 4.55 0.56 16.62
N LEU A 22 4.94 1.51 15.77
CA LEU A 22 5.64 1.20 14.53
C LEU A 22 7.14 1.10 14.79
N ALA A 23 7.77 0.17 14.07
CA ALA A 23 9.20 0.04 14.01
C ALA A 23 9.83 1.28 13.36
N ALA A 24 10.99 1.70 13.84
CA ALA A 24 11.71 2.86 13.35
C ALA A 24 13.04 2.40 12.73
N PRO A 25 13.39 2.85 11.51
CA PRO A 25 14.63 2.46 10.87
C PRO A 25 15.84 2.95 11.66
N ASP A 26 16.78 2.05 11.94
CA ASP A 26 18.03 2.33 12.66
C ASP A 26 19.28 2.13 11.80
N GLY A 27 19.10 1.77 10.53
CA GLY A 27 20.19 1.45 9.62
C GLY A 27 20.55 -0.03 9.54
N GLU A 28 19.89 -0.93 10.28
CA GLU A 28 19.95 -2.38 10.08
C GLU A 28 18.80 -2.90 9.20
N ALA A 29 19.03 -3.99 8.47
CA ALA A 29 18.00 -4.58 7.61
C ALA A 29 16.78 -5.03 8.45
N GLY A 30 15.60 -4.59 8.04
CA GLY A 30 14.33 -4.88 8.72
C GLY A 30 14.02 -4.01 9.93
N SER A 31 14.89 -3.09 10.33
CA SER A 31 14.69 -2.25 11.52
C SER A 31 13.44 -1.36 11.48
N GLY A 32 13.06 -0.86 10.31
CA GLY A 32 11.80 -0.13 10.09
C GLY A 32 10.61 -1.02 9.70
N LEU A 33 10.74 -2.35 9.73
CA LEU A 33 9.68 -3.27 9.30
C LEU A 33 8.76 -3.62 10.48
N THR A 34 7.48 -3.27 10.36
CA THR A 34 6.44 -3.73 11.30
C THR A 34 5.62 -4.83 10.66
N VAL A 35 5.58 -6.02 11.27
CA VAL A 35 4.80 -7.15 10.77
C VAL A 35 3.61 -7.41 11.68
N LEU A 36 2.40 -7.40 11.11
CA LEU A 36 1.17 -7.73 11.82
C LEU A 36 0.80 -9.20 11.60
N VAL A 37 0.98 -10.02 12.63
CA VAL A 37 0.61 -11.44 12.62
C VAL A 37 -0.51 -11.73 13.62
N GLY A 38 -1.34 -12.72 13.32
CA GLY A 38 -2.44 -13.12 14.18
C GLY A 38 -3.50 -13.94 13.44
N PRO A 39 -4.47 -14.51 14.15
CA PRO A 39 -5.51 -15.34 13.54
C PRO A 39 -6.40 -14.55 12.56
N ASN A 40 -7.11 -15.27 11.70
CA ASN A 40 -8.14 -14.68 10.85
C ASN A 40 -9.25 -14.05 11.73
N GLY A 41 -9.69 -12.85 11.35
CA GLY A 41 -10.63 -12.06 12.17
C GLY A 41 -9.98 -11.30 13.34
N GLY A 42 -8.68 -11.47 13.61
CA GLY A 42 -7.96 -10.78 14.71
C GLY A 42 -7.74 -9.27 14.54
N GLY A 43 -8.43 -8.62 13.59
CA GLY A 43 -8.36 -7.16 13.42
C GLY A 43 -7.25 -6.63 12.50
N LYS A 44 -6.38 -7.48 11.94
CA LYS A 44 -5.28 -7.09 11.03
C LYS A 44 -5.74 -6.15 9.90
N SER A 45 -6.70 -6.59 9.07
CA SER A 45 -7.22 -5.77 7.98
C SER A 45 -7.98 -4.53 8.46
N THR A 46 -8.47 -4.52 9.70
CA THR A 46 -9.09 -3.33 10.30
C THR A 46 -8.04 -2.30 10.70
N ILE A 47 -6.85 -2.71 11.12
CA ILE A 47 -5.70 -1.81 11.31
C ILE A 47 -5.30 -1.20 9.96
N ILE A 48 -5.22 -1.99 8.88
CA ILE A 48 -4.95 -1.46 7.53
C ILE A 48 -6.03 -0.46 7.09
N GLU A 49 -7.30 -0.73 7.40
CA GLU A 49 -8.41 0.19 7.13
C GLU A 49 -8.27 1.50 7.93
N ALA A 50 -7.76 1.44 9.16
CA ALA A 50 -7.42 2.62 9.94
C ALA A 50 -6.29 3.44 9.28
N PHE A 51 -5.25 2.77 8.77
CA PHE A 51 -4.21 3.45 7.98
C PHE A 51 -4.80 4.17 6.76
N ARG A 52 -5.74 3.54 6.03
CA ARG A 52 -6.43 4.18 4.88
C ARG A 52 -7.24 5.41 5.29
N ALA A 53 -7.95 5.33 6.42
CA ALA A 53 -8.72 6.44 6.93
C ALA A 53 -7.82 7.65 7.28
N LEU A 54 -6.69 7.41 7.94
CA LEU A 54 -5.71 8.46 8.27
C LEU A 54 -5.02 9.03 7.02
N ALA A 55 -4.70 8.18 6.03
CA ALA A 55 -4.05 8.59 4.79
C ALA A 55 -4.96 9.39 3.85
N SER A 56 -6.29 9.19 3.90
CA SER A 56 -7.25 9.88 3.03
C SER A 56 -7.09 11.40 3.10
N ARG A 57 -6.98 12.03 1.92
CA ARG A 57 -7.03 13.50 1.77
C ARG A 57 -8.45 14.04 1.64
N ARG A 58 -9.43 13.16 1.38
CA ARG A 58 -10.86 13.50 1.32
C ARG A 58 -11.50 13.29 2.69
N SER A 59 -12.65 13.92 2.90
CA SER A 59 -13.47 13.69 4.09
C SER A 59 -13.76 12.21 4.27
N VAL A 60 -13.49 11.69 5.46
CA VAL A 60 -13.75 10.30 5.82
C VAL A 60 -15.09 10.22 6.55
N SER A 61 -15.84 9.16 6.28
CA SER A 61 -17.00 8.81 7.10
C SER A 61 -17.01 7.31 7.36
N PHE A 62 -17.62 6.92 8.48
CA PHE A 62 -17.75 5.51 8.86
C PHE A 62 -19.21 5.09 8.81
N SER A 63 -19.53 4.12 7.95
CA SER A 63 -20.87 3.54 7.87
C SER A 63 -21.23 2.80 9.16
N ASP A 64 -22.52 2.51 9.34
CA ASP A 64 -23.02 1.85 10.55
C ASP A 64 -22.30 0.53 10.87
N GLY A 65 -22.13 -0.33 9.86
CA GLY A 65 -21.41 -1.60 10.01
C GLY A 65 -19.89 -1.47 10.27
N LYS A 66 -19.31 -0.27 10.13
CA LYS A 66 -17.91 -0.01 10.50
C LYS A 66 -17.77 0.45 11.94
N ARG A 67 -18.83 0.86 12.62
CA ARG A 67 -18.79 1.35 14.00
C ARG A 67 -19.12 0.23 14.99
N ASN A 68 -18.34 0.13 16.05
CA ASN A 68 -18.55 -0.86 17.09
C ASN A 68 -19.57 -0.34 18.11
N LYS A 69 -20.70 -1.04 18.26
CA LYS A 69 -21.75 -0.64 19.21
C LYS A 69 -21.33 -0.71 20.68
N LEU A 70 -20.36 -1.56 21.02
CA LEU A 70 -19.79 -1.64 22.36
C LEU A 70 -18.82 -0.49 22.67
N ALA A 71 -18.39 0.26 21.66
CA ALA A 71 -17.55 1.46 21.79
C ALA A 71 -18.37 2.75 21.66
N ASP A 72 -19.57 2.76 22.25
CA ASP A 72 -20.52 3.88 22.19
C ASP A 72 -20.92 4.29 20.76
N ASP A 73 -20.83 3.36 19.79
CA ASP A 73 -21.15 3.63 18.37
C ASP A 73 -20.37 4.85 17.81
N ARG A 74 -19.12 4.99 18.26
CA ARG A 74 -18.15 6.00 17.84
C ARG A 74 -16.92 5.33 17.27
N VAL A 75 -16.15 6.07 16.47
CA VAL A 75 -14.83 5.66 16.00
C VAL A 75 -13.82 6.74 16.34
N ALA A 76 -12.65 6.34 16.84
CA ALA A 76 -11.51 7.22 17.04
C ALA A 76 -10.24 6.51 16.57
N ILE A 77 -9.50 7.15 15.68
CA ILE A 77 -8.24 6.68 15.15
C ILE A 77 -7.20 7.77 15.40
N ALA A 78 -6.23 7.48 16.27
CA ALA A 78 -5.18 8.42 16.62
C ALA A 78 -3.86 8.01 15.99
N VAL A 79 -3.03 8.99 15.65
CA VAL A 79 -1.66 8.80 15.16
C VAL A 79 -0.72 9.77 15.86
N VAL A 80 0.46 9.30 16.24
CA VAL A 80 1.55 10.13 16.75
C VAL A 80 2.60 10.25 15.65
N VAL A 81 2.83 11.48 15.20
CA VAL A 81 3.85 11.83 14.21
C VAL A 81 4.69 12.95 14.77
N ASP A 82 6.02 12.76 14.80
CA ASP A 82 6.95 13.76 15.35
C ASP A 82 6.54 14.19 16.78
N SER A 83 6.25 13.20 17.62
CA SER A 83 5.77 13.36 19.01
C SER A 83 4.49 14.18 19.20
N LYS A 84 3.77 14.50 18.11
CA LYS A 84 2.48 15.20 18.14
C LYS A 84 1.35 14.22 17.82
N ALA A 85 0.30 14.26 18.65
CA ALA A 85 -0.87 13.44 18.49
C ALA A 85 -1.92 14.11 17.61
N TYR A 86 -2.49 13.34 16.69
CA TYR A 86 -3.61 13.72 15.83
C TYR A 86 -4.67 12.64 15.90
N GLU A 87 -5.94 13.02 15.94
CA GLU A 87 -7.06 12.08 16.03
C GLU A 87 -8.11 12.36 14.97
N LEU A 88 -8.46 11.33 14.20
CA LEU A 88 -9.66 11.29 13.37
C LEU A 88 -10.76 10.60 14.16
N ARG A 89 -11.84 11.32 14.49
CA ARG A 89 -12.93 10.77 15.30
C ARG A 89 -14.31 11.11 14.75
N THR A 90 -15.31 10.29 15.05
CA THR A 90 -16.71 10.62 14.75
C THR A 90 -17.19 11.79 15.60
N VAL A 91 -17.98 12.69 14.98
CA VAL A 91 -18.53 13.87 15.66
C VAL A 91 -19.57 13.44 16.68
N ASP A 92 -20.61 12.76 16.22
CA ASP A 92 -21.73 12.31 17.03
C ASP A 92 -21.73 10.81 17.25
N ARG A 93 -22.43 10.39 18.31
CA ARG A 93 -22.71 8.98 18.58
C ARG A 93 -23.67 8.46 17.51
N GLY A 94 -23.34 7.34 16.88
CA GLY A 94 -24.11 6.77 15.77
C GLY A 94 -24.05 7.56 14.46
N GLY A 95 -23.34 8.69 14.45
CA GLY A 95 -23.07 9.48 13.25
C GLY A 95 -21.93 8.90 12.43
N SER A 96 -21.95 9.12 11.11
CA SER A 96 -20.88 8.71 10.21
C SER A 96 -19.81 9.78 10.02
N GLU A 97 -20.15 11.05 10.23
CA GLU A 97 -19.27 12.19 10.01
C GLU A 97 -18.08 12.19 10.97
N THR A 98 -16.92 12.62 10.47
CA THR A 98 -15.68 12.65 11.23
C THR A 98 -15.04 14.03 11.22
N VAL A 99 -14.23 14.28 12.24
CA VAL A 99 -13.44 15.49 12.40
C VAL A 99 -12.03 15.11 12.82
N TRP A 100 -11.06 15.90 12.36
CA TRP A 100 -9.67 15.84 12.80
C TRP A 100 -9.44 16.76 14.01
N VAL A 101 -8.74 16.27 15.03
CA VAL A 101 -8.32 17.05 16.20
C VAL A 101 -6.83 16.77 16.51
N PRO A 102 -5.91 17.75 16.34
CA PRO A 102 -6.09 18.99 15.58
C PRO A 102 -6.22 18.68 14.07
N GLU A 103 -6.18 19.70 13.22
CA GLU A 103 -6.23 19.51 11.76
C GLU A 103 -5.24 18.45 11.25
N ARG A 104 -5.66 17.70 10.22
CA ARG A 104 -4.88 16.61 9.62
C ARG A 104 -3.49 17.12 9.20
N PRO A 105 -2.40 16.46 9.60
CA PRO A 105 -1.08 16.84 9.14
C PRO A 105 -0.93 16.58 7.64
N SER A 106 -0.36 17.54 6.91
CA SER A 106 -0.07 17.39 5.48
C SER A 106 0.95 16.28 5.18
N SER A 107 1.77 15.92 6.18
CA SER A 107 2.79 14.87 6.11
C SER A 107 2.25 13.44 6.10
N LEU A 108 0.95 13.21 6.33
CA LEU A 108 0.33 11.88 6.21
C LEU A 108 0.14 11.50 4.73
N VAL A 109 1.21 11.12 4.06
CA VAL A 109 1.20 10.64 2.67
C VAL A 109 1.71 9.20 2.67
N TRP A 110 0.79 8.24 2.66
CA TRP A 110 1.10 6.83 2.87
C TRP A 110 0.70 6.01 1.65
N TYR A 111 1.57 5.08 1.25
CA TYR A 111 1.31 4.19 0.13
C TYR A 111 0.68 2.90 0.65
N ILE A 112 -0.62 2.70 0.41
CA ILE A 112 -1.33 1.55 0.97
C ILE A 112 -1.72 0.58 -0.14
N LEU A 113 -1.25 -0.65 -0.04
CA LEU A 113 -1.59 -1.76 -0.93
C LEU A 113 -2.62 -2.69 -0.27
N PRO A 114 -3.75 -2.98 -0.94
CA PRO A 114 -4.68 -4.01 -0.50
C PRO A 114 -4.10 -5.42 -0.69
N SER A 115 -4.75 -6.42 -0.09
CA SER A 115 -4.46 -7.83 -0.32
C SER A 115 -4.79 -8.23 -1.76
N ARG A 116 -6.02 -7.97 -2.20
CA ARG A 116 -6.45 -8.19 -3.58
C ARG A 116 -5.97 -7.05 -4.48
N ARG A 117 -4.99 -7.34 -5.33
CA ARG A 117 -4.37 -6.41 -6.27
C ARG A 117 -4.74 -6.82 -7.68
N VAL A 118 -5.68 -6.09 -8.27
CA VAL A 118 -6.13 -6.29 -9.64
C VAL A 118 -6.33 -4.94 -10.30
N PHE A 119 -6.18 -4.92 -11.61
CA PHE A 119 -6.48 -3.77 -12.46
C PHE A 119 -7.22 -4.28 -13.70
N ASN A 120 -7.94 -3.40 -14.39
CA ASN A 120 -8.60 -3.78 -15.64
C ASN A 120 -7.56 -4.28 -16.66
N PRO A 121 -7.70 -5.49 -17.24
CA PRO A 121 -6.73 -5.99 -18.20
C PRO A 121 -6.52 -5.09 -19.41
N TYR A 122 -7.57 -4.39 -19.84
CA TYR A 122 -7.52 -3.39 -20.89
C TYR A 122 -7.80 -2.01 -20.28
N PHE A 123 -6.93 -1.05 -20.56
CA PHE A 123 -6.96 0.27 -19.93
C PHE A 123 -6.64 1.40 -20.92
N GLY A 124 -7.03 2.61 -20.55
CA GLY A 124 -6.72 3.81 -21.33
C GLY A 124 -5.28 4.28 -21.13
N GLU A 125 -4.81 5.12 -22.04
CA GLU A 125 -3.53 5.81 -21.86
C GLU A 125 -3.62 6.82 -20.72
N GLY A 126 -2.55 6.92 -19.94
CA GLY A 126 -2.43 7.91 -18.89
C GLY A 126 -1.25 7.61 -18.00
N GLU A 127 -0.70 8.63 -17.37
CA GLU A 127 0.41 8.49 -16.46
C GLU A 127 0.10 9.23 -15.16
N ASN A 128 0.18 8.49 -14.05
CA ASN A 128 0.18 9.07 -12.72
C ASN A 128 1.54 8.86 -12.09
N ASN A 129 2.09 9.90 -11.50
CA ASN A 129 3.21 9.74 -10.58
C ASN A 129 2.72 9.15 -9.24
N ARG A 130 3.68 8.81 -8.37
CA ARG A 130 3.42 8.23 -7.05
C ARG A 130 2.49 9.11 -6.22
N GLU A 131 2.73 10.42 -6.17
CA GLU A 131 1.95 11.36 -5.37
C GLU A 131 0.48 11.44 -5.83
N MET A 132 0.24 11.49 -7.14
CA MET A 132 -1.10 11.49 -7.72
C MET A 132 -1.83 10.20 -7.35
N TYR A 133 -1.20 9.04 -7.53
CA TYR A 133 -1.78 7.74 -7.17
C TYR A 133 -2.14 7.67 -5.68
N ILE A 134 -1.22 8.07 -4.78
CA ILE A 134 -1.51 8.11 -3.34
C ILE A 134 -2.66 9.08 -3.03
N SER A 135 -2.69 10.25 -3.67
CA SER A 135 -3.69 11.29 -3.40
C SER A 135 -5.12 10.89 -3.79
N ASN A 136 -5.25 10.00 -4.78
CA ASN A 136 -6.52 9.51 -5.26
C ASN A 136 -7.02 8.27 -4.49
N GLN A 137 -6.17 7.64 -3.67
CA GLN A 137 -6.59 6.53 -2.81
C GLN A 137 -7.70 7.00 -1.86
N GLN A 138 -8.82 6.28 -1.91
CA GLN A 138 -9.99 6.54 -1.08
C GLN A 138 -10.17 5.42 -0.06
N LEU A 139 -10.84 5.73 1.05
CA LEU A 139 -11.33 4.70 1.96
C LEU A 139 -12.56 4.03 1.30
N PRO A 140 -12.47 2.77 0.86
CA PRO A 140 -13.59 2.15 0.17
C PRO A 140 -14.73 1.84 1.17
N ASN A 141 -15.97 1.86 0.67
CA ASN A 141 -17.13 1.51 1.49
C ASN A 141 -17.11 0.02 1.82
N THR A 142 -16.77 -0.79 0.83
CA THR A 142 -16.64 -2.25 0.94
C THR A 142 -15.19 -2.70 0.73
N ARG A 143 -14.80 -3.82 1.35
CA ARG A 143 -13.46 -4.39 1.14
C ARG A 143 -13.42 -5.04 -0.25
N GLY A 144 -12.39 -4.70 -1.03
CA GLY A 144 -12.15 -5.31 -2.35
C GLY A 144 -12.59 -4.47 -3.54
N GLU A 145 -13.07 -3.24 -3.35
CA GLU A 145 -13.26 -2.29 -4.45
C GLU A 145 -11.94 -2.07 -5.22
N HIS A 146 -12.02 -2.18 -6.53
CA HIS A 146 -10.87 -2.11 -7.43
C HIS A 146 -10.48 -0.67 -7.71
N THR A 147 -9.17 -0.39 -7.68
CA THR A 147 -8.62 0.89 -8.12
C THR A 147 -8.08 0.73 -9.54
N ASN A 148 -8.80 1.24 -10.53
CA ASN A 148 -8.37 1.23 -11.94
C ASN A 148 -7.21 2.19 -12.24
N GLU A 149 -6.77 2.96 -11.25
CA GLU A 149 -5.71 3.95 -11.41
C GLU A 149 -4.32 3.34 -11.44
N PHE A 150 -4.16 2.08 -11.01
CA PHE A 150 -2.84 1.44 -11.01
C PHE A 150 -2.29 1.26 -12.43
N SER A 151 -3.13 1.07 -13.45
CA SER A 151 -2.65 0.97 -14.83
C SER A 151 -1.88 2.22 -15.28
N GLN A 152 -2.22 3.40 -14.76
CA GLN A 152 -1.50 4.64 -15.05
C GLN A 152 -0.12 4.70 -14.36
N ARG A 153 0.06 3.98 -13.26
CA ARG A 153 1.37 3.75 -12.63
C ARG A 153 2.26 2.85 -13.48
N LEU A 154 1.68 1.86 -14.17
CA LEU A 154 2.44 0.97 -15.06
C LEU A 154 3.07 1.72 -16.24
N PHE A 155 2.39 2.74 -16.80
CA PHE A 155 3.00 3.61 -17.81
C PHE A 155 4.20 4.38 -17.25
N HIS A 156 4.10 4.88 -16.01
CA HIS A 156 5.20 5.56 -15.34
C HIS A 156 6.39 4.62 -15.11
N ALA A 157 6.11 3.40 -14.60
CA ALA A 157 7.10 2.36 -14.40
C ALA A 157 7.79 1.94 -15.72
N LEU A 158 7.05 1.87 -16.83
CA LEU A 158 7.60 1.55 -18.14
C LEU A 158 8.57 2.64 -18.64
N ARG A 159 8.35 3.91 -18.28
CA ARG A 159 9.27 5.02 -18.61
C ARG A 159 10.52 5.04 -17.73
N HIS A 160 10.44 4.47 -16.53
CA HIS A 160 11.53 4.31 -15.56
C HIS A 160 11.91 2.83 -15.41
N ARG A 161 11.95 2.13 -16.55
CA ARG A 161 12.04 0.67 -16.59
C ARG A 161 13.34 0.16 -16.00
N GLU A 162 14.45 0.88 -16.18
CA GLU A 162 15.74 0.46 -15.63
C GLU A 162 15.70 0.38 -14.10
N GLU A 163 15.14 1.41 -13.44
CA GLU A 163 14.98 1.41 -11.99
C GLU A 163 13.96 0.38 -11.53
N PHE A 164 12.83 0.26 -12.22
CA PHE A 164 11.79 -0.70 -11.89
C PHE A 164 12.29 -2.15 -12.01
N ASP A 165 12.88 -2.51 -13.15
CA ASP A 165 13.37 -3.86 -13.44
C ASP A 165 14.57 -4.23 -12.55
N SER A 166 15.39 -3.25 -12.16
CA SER A 166 16.45 -3.45 -11.16
C SER A 166 15.89 -3.95 -9.82
N VAL A 167 14.77 -3.39 -9.37
CA VAL A 167 14.09 -3.81 -8.14
C VAL A 167 13.34 -5.13 -8.33
N MET A 168 12.61 -5.30 -9.44
CA MET A 168 11.92 -6.55 -9.81
C MET A 168 12.89 -7.73 -9.87
N GLY A 169 14.09 -7.52 -10.42
CA GLY A 169 15.17 -8.49 -10.55
C GLY A 169 15.73 -9.01 -9.22
N ARG A 170 15.42 -8.35 -8.11
CA ARG A 170 15.75 -8.84 -6.76
C ARG A 170 14.80 -9.94 -6.29
N VAL A 171 13.60 -10.02 -6.87
CA VAL A 171 12.57 -11.01 -6.52
C VAL A 171 12.45 -12.08 -7.61
N VAL A 172 12.32 -11.67 -8.87
CA VAL A 172 12.10 -12.57 -10.02
C VAL A 172 13.33 -12.55 -10.92
N ARG A 173 13.87 -13.73 -11.23
CA ARG A 173 15.05 -13.91 -12.09
C ARG A 173 14.84 -15.07 -13.07
N PRO A 174 15.02 -14.86 -14.38
CA PRO A 174 15.23 -13.57 -15.04
C PRO A 174 14.01 -12.64 -14.85
N VAL A 175 14.21 -11.32 -14.98
CA VAL A 175 13.07 -10.38 -15.01
C VAL A 175 12.24 -10.71 -16.26
N PRO A 176 10.92 -10.90 -16.15
CA PRO A 176 10.08 -11.15 -17.31
C PRO A 176 10.20 -9.99 -18.30
N GLU A 177 10.37 -10.28 -19.58
CA GLU A 177 10.32 -9.21 -20.59
C GLU A 177 8.88 -8.72 -20.66
N TRP A 178 8.64 -7.46 -20.30
CA TRP A 178 7.31 -6.87 -20.28
C TRP A 178 7.28 -5.52 -21.00
N THR A 179 6.10 -5.15 -21.51
CA THR A 179 5.82 -3.84 -22.09
C THR A 179 4.33 -3.53 -21.96
N ILE A 180 3.93 -2.32 -22.32
CA ILE A 180 2.53 -1.97 -22.56
C ILE A 180 2.34 -1.89 -24.06
N ASP A 181 1.43 -2.69 -24.59
CA ASP A 181 1.10 -2.76 -26.01
C ASP A 181 -0.35 -2.29 -26.22
N ARG A 182 -0.75 -2.05 -27.47
CA ARG A 182 -2.06 -1.52 -27.83
C ARG A 182 -2.80 -2.50 -28.73
N SER A 183 -4.06 -2.79 -28.41
CA SER A 183 -4.90 -3.64 -29.23
C SER A 183 -5.44 -2.90 -30.45
N ASP A 184 -5.96 -3.64 -31.43
CA ASP A 184 -6.61 -3.07 -32.62
C ASP A 184 -7.84 -2.21 -32.27
N GLN A 185 -8.46 -2.45 -31.12
CA GLN A 185 -9.58 -1.67 -30.59
C GLN A 185 -9.10 -0.39 -29.87
N GLY A 186 -7.80 -0.15 -29.81
CA GLY A 186 -7.18 1.06 -29.28
C GLY A 186 -6.92 1.05 -27.78
N ALA A 187 -7.30 -0.02 -27.05
CA ALA A 187 -7.05 -0.17 -25.62
C ALA A 187 -5.63 -0.69 -25.35
N PHE A 188 -5.03 -0.27 -24.23
CA PHE A 188 -3.71 -0.72 -23.82
C PHE A 188 -3.79 -1.94 -22.90
N PHE A 189 -2.76 -2.78 -22.94
CA PHE A 189 -2.65 -3.98 -22.12
C PHE A 189 -1.17 -4.25 -21.78
N ILE A 190 -0.92 -4.96 -20.68
CA ILE A 190 0.45 -5.41 -20.36
C ILE A 190 0.74 -6.64 -21.21
N LYS A 191 1.89 -6.65 -21.89
CA LYS A 191 2.38 -7.78 -22.66
C LYS A 191 3.63 -8.31 -22.00
N VAL A 192 3.62 -9.59 -21.62
CA VAL A 192 4.75 -10.28 -21.01
C VAL A 192 5.18 -11.42 -21.91
N ASN A 193 6.47 -11.52 -22.19
CA ASN A 193 7.08 -12.65 -22.88
C ASN A 193 7.63 -13.64 -21.84
N ALA A 194 7.12 -14.87 -21.88
CA ALA A 194 7.61 -16.00 -21.11
C ALA A 194 7.99 -17.12 -22.08
N ASP A 195 9.29 -17.40 -22.19
CA ASP A 195 9.85 -18.48 -23.01
C ASP A 195 9.37 -18.47 -24.48
N GLY A 196 9.22 -17.27 -25.06
CA GLY A 196 8.79 -17.07 -26.44
C GLY A 196 7.27 -17.06 -26.63
N GLN A 197 6.49 -17.20 -25.55
CA GLN A 197 5.04 -17.04 -25.56
C GLN A 197 4.64 -15.71 -24.93
N TYR A 198 3.73 -15.00 -25.60
CA TYR A 198 3.21 -13.74 -25.11
C TYR A 198 1.91 -13.94 -24.35
N HIS A 199 1.87 -13.38 -23.14
CA HIS A 199 0.67 -13.25 -22.32
C HIS A 199 0.27 -11.78 -22.24
N ASN A 200 -1.01 -11.49 -22.41
CA ASN A 200 -1.57 -10.17 -22.13
C ASN A 200 -1.95 -10.07 -20.63
N SER A 201 -2.35 -8.88 -20.18
CA SER A 201 -2.76 -8.62 -18.78
C SER A 201 -3.92 -9.49 -18.28
N ASP A 202 -4.73 -10.04 -19.18
CA ASP A 202 -5.82 -10.97 -18.82
C ASP A 202 -5.29 -12.37 -18.49
N GLY A 203 -4.23 -12.79 -19.17
CA GLY A 203 -3.53 -14.04 -18.94
C GLY A 203 -2.38 -13.98 -17.92
N LEU A 204 -2.17 -12.84 -17.24
CA LEU A 204 -1.11 -12.74 -16.23
C LEU A 204 -1.49 -13.47 -14.95
N GLY A 205 -0.59 -14.32 -14.47
CA GLY A 205 -0.75 -14.95 -13.17
C GLY A 205 -0.84 -13.91 -12.04
N GLU A 206 -1.74 -14.14 -11.09
CA GLU A 206 -1.98 -13.23 -9.96
C GLU A 206 -0.71 -12.88 -9.18
N GLY A 207 0.24 -13.82 -9.09
CA GLY A 207 1.54 -13.57 -8.44
C GLY A 207 2.38 -12.50 -9.14
N ILE A 208 2.40 -12.46 -10.47
CA ILE A 208 3.12 -11.41 -11.23
C ILE A 208 2.41 -10.07 -11.06
N VAL A 209 1.07 -10.06 -11.15
CA VAL A 209 0.28 -8.84 -10.91
C VAL A 209 0.56 -8.30 -9.51
N SER A 210 0.51 -9.16 -8.49
CA SER A 210 0.83 -8.84 -7.11
C SER A 210 2.21 -8.20 -6.97
N LEU A 211 3.23 -8.75 -7.65
CA LEU A 211 4.58 -8.18 -7.66
C LEU A 211 4.64 -6.82 -8.34
N LEU A 212 3.95 -6.60 -9.47
CA LEU A 212 3.95 -5.29 -10.12
C LEU A 212 3.52 -4.17 -9.16
N PHE A 213 2.47 -4.40 -8.36
CA PHE A 213 2.02 -3.45 -7.35
C PHE A 213 3.04 -3.22 -6.23
N ILE A 214 3.64 -4.29 -5.70
CA ILE A 214 4.60 -4.17 -4.59
C ILE A 214 5.89 -3.50 -5.06
N ILE A 215 6.41 -3.89 -6.22
CA ILE A 215 7.60 -3.29 -6.82
C ILE A 215 7.34 -1.81 -7.11
N ASP A 216 6.18 -1.46 -7.69
CA ASP A 216 5.80 -0.06 -7.91
C ASP A 216 5.74 0.75 -6.59
N ALA A 217 5.28 0.13 -5.50
CA ALA A 217 5.24 0.78 -4.20
C ALA A 217 6.63 1.07 -3.63
N VAL A 218 7.63 0.22 -3.88
CA VAL A 218 8.96 0.33 -3.25
C VAL A 218 10.02 1.00 -4.12
N TYR A 219 10.03 0.85 -5.45
CA TYR A 219 11.16 1.35 -6.27
C TYR A 219 11.35 2.87 -6.18
N GLU A 220 10.25 3.64 -6.14
CA GLU A 220 10.26 5.10 -5.94
C GLU A 220 10.09 5.53 -4.48
N SER A 221 10.19 4.59 -3.52
CA SER A 221 10.07 4.94 -2.11
C SER A 221 11.20 5.86 -1.65
N ARG A 222 10.82 6.85 -0.84
CA ARG A 222 11.75 7.84 -0.26
C ARG A 222 11.95 7.56 1.23
N PRO A 223 13.07 8.03 1.83
CA PRO A 223 13.26 7.92 3.27
C PRO A 223 12.09 8.54 4.03
N ASN A 224 11.60 7.81 5.05
CA ASN A 224 10.40 8.13 5.83
C ASN A 224 9.05 7.98 5.12
N ASP A 225 8.98 7.40 3.92
CA ASP A 225 7.71 6.92 3.37
C ASP A 225 7.16 5.80 4.25
N LEU A 226 5.86 5.84 4.54
CA LEU A 226 5.16 4.69 5.09
C LEU A 226 4.48 3.92 3.96
N ILE A 227 4.90 2.67 3.77
CA ILE A 227 4.26 1.71 2.87
C ILE A 227 3.56 0.67 3.73
N VAL A 228 2.26 0.48 3.49
CA VAL A 228 1.45 -0.50 4.19
C VAL A 228 0.99 -1.54 3.17
N VAL A 229 1.39 -2.80 3.35
CA VAL A 229 1.04 -3.89 2.44
C VAL A 229 0.22 -4.93 3.18
N ASP A 230 -1.03 -5.12 2.76
CA ASP A 230 -1.89 -6.18 3.28
C ASP A 230 -1.64 -7.47 2.48
N GLU A 231 -1.37 -8.59 3.16
CA GLU A 231 -1.04 -9.91 2.57
C GLU A 231 -0.01 -9.82 1.41
N PRO A 232 1.24 -9.39 1.69
CA PRO A 232 2.30 -9.31 0.67
C PRO A 232 2.59 -10.66 -0.02
N GLU A 233 2.35 -11.77 0.67
CA GLU A 233 2.59 -13.14 0.23
C GLU A 233 1.49 -13.72 -0.68
N LEU A 234 0.33 -13.07 -0.78
CA LEU A 234 -0.84 -13.59 -1.47
C LEU A 234 -0.54 -13.88 -2.95
N SER A 235 -0.91 -15.09 -3.39
CA SER A 235 -0.74 -15.62 -4.74
C SER A 235 0.73 -15.75 -5.22
N LEU A 236 1.72 -15.54 -4.33
CA LEU A 236 3.14 -15.72 -4.65
C LEU A 236 3.62 -17.14 -4.38
N HIS A 237 4.47 -17.66 -5.27
CA HIS A 237 5.21 -18.89 -5.03
C HIS A 237 6.13 -18.74 -3.78
N PRO A 238 6.27 -19.75 -2.91
CA PRO A 238 7.06 -19.65 -1.67
C PRO A 238 8.49 -19.12 -1.86
N ALA A 239 9.17 -19.52 -2.94
CA ALA A 239 10.52 -19.03 -3.25
C ALA A 239 10.56 -17.50 -3.51
N LEU A 240 9.49 -16.93 -4.09
CA LEU A 240 9.38 -15.50 -4.33
C LEU A 240 9.03 -14.74 -3.05
N GLN A 241 8.24 -15.34 -2.16
CA GLN A 241 7.92 -14.75 -0.84
C GLN A 241 9.19 -14.48 -0.02
N GLY A 242 10.13 -15.44 0.00
CA GLY A 242 11.40 -15.26 0.72
C GLY A 242 12.26 -14.12 0.16
N ARG A 243 12.36 -14.01 -1.17
CA ARG A 243 13.10 -12.92 -1.83
C ARG A 243 12.42 -11.57 -1.66
N LEU A 244 11.08 -11.55 -1.70
CA LEU A 244 10.30 -10.36 -1.42
C LEU A 244 10.52 -9.87 0.01
N LEU A 245 10.52 -10.76 1.00
CA LEU A 245 10.80 -10.39 2.38
C LEU A 245 12.20 -9.78 2.54
N GLN A 246 13.22 -10.35 1.89
CA GLN A 246 14.58 -9.79 1.88
C GLN A 246 14.60 -8.38 1.27
N LEU A 247 13.93 -8.20 0.12
CA LEU A 247 13.75 -6.89 -0.50
C LEU A 247 13.11 -5.88 0.47
N LEU A 248 11.98 -6.23 1.08
CA LEU A 248 11.26 -5.35 2.00
C LEU A 248 12.08 -5.02 3.25
N ALA A 249 12.79 -5.99 3.82
CA ALA A 249 13.67 -5.77 4.96
C ALA A 249 14.80 -4.79 4.63
N GLU A 250 15.41 -4.92 3.45
CA GLU A 250 16.45 -3.99 3.02
C GLU A 250 15.91 -2.57 2.78
N TYR A 251 14.72 -2.42 2.21
CA TYR A 251 14.07 -1.11 2.06
C TYR A 251 13.64 -0.50 3.40
N ALA A 252 13.29 -1.33 4.38
CA ALA A 252 12.90 -0.91 5.72
C ALA A 252 14.09 -0.44 6.58
N ARG A 253 15.32 -0.53 6.09
CA ARG A 253 16.54 -0.06 6.77
C ARG A 253 16.64 1.47 6.84
N ASP A 254 16.03 2.19 5.89
CA ASP A 254 16.36 3.59 5.61
C ASP A 254 15.75 4.61 6.59
N ALA A 255 16.61 5.37 7.28
CA ALA A 255 16.27 6.68 7.86
C ALA A 255 16.76 7.85 6.99
N VAL A 256 18.01 7.84 6.48
CA VAL A 256 18.59 8.77 5.48
C VAL A 256 19.90 8.13 4.96
N SER A 257 19.91 7.24 3.96
CA SER A 257 21.19 6.71 3.42
C SER A 257 21.04 5.92 2.10
N ARG A 258 20.78 6.59 0.97
CA ARG A 258 21.13 6.02 -0.35
C ARG A 258 22.38 6.70 -0.90
N ARG A 259 23.57 6.20 -0.53
CA ARG A 259 24.79 6.37 -1.32
C ARG A 259 25.05 5.06 -2.06
N TRP A 260 24.77 5.04 -3.36
CA TRP A 260 25.21 3.97 -4.25
C TRP A 260 26.66 4.23 -4.65
N SER A 261 27.60 3.41 -4.20
CA SER A 261 28.90 3.27 -4.86
C SER A 261 28.84 2.04 -5.76
N VAL A 262 28.78 2.26 -7.07
CA VAL A 262 29.00 1.22 -8.07
C VAL A 262 30.49 0.86 -8.03
N ALA A 263 30.82 -0.30 -7.47
CA ALA A 263 32.12 -0.90 -7.71
C ALA A 263 32.09 -1.53 -9.11
N ARG A 264 32.97 -1.05 -9.98
CA ARG A 264 33.24 -1.61 -11.32
C ARG A 264 33.82 -3.02 -11.21
#